data_AF-A0A6A4HRA7-F1
#
_entry.id   AF-A0A6A4HRA7-F1
#
_cell.length_a   1.000
_cell.length_b   1.000
_cell.length_c   1.000
_cell.angle_alpha   90.00
_cell.angle_beta   90.00
_cell.angle_gamma   90.00
#
_symmetry.space_group_name_H-M   'P 1'
#
loop_
_entity.id
_entity.type
_entity.pdbx_description
1 polymer ?
#
loop_
_entity_poly.entity_id
_entity_poly.type
_entity_poly.pdbx_seq_one_letter_code
_entity_poly.pdbx_strand_id
1 'polypeptide(L)'
;CPSTLQFDESQTFRVGYHVGYIAQDRLDWLKEKLREVFVIKDDDDWDCQSWVMQALQLFKEEGGGFITENIGRAHIFKELIMEEERW
;
A
#
# COMPACT_ATOMS: atom_id res chain seq x y z
N CYS A 1 -21.64 8.96 -12.67
CA CYS A 1 -20.47 9.28 -11.82
C CYS A 1 -20.73 8.71 -10.44
N PRO A 2 -20.13 7.59 -10.02
CA PRO A 2 -20.31 7.16 -8.64
C PRO A 2 -19.23 7.81 -7.77
N SER A 3 -19.74 8.66 -6.87
CA SER A 3 -19.29 8.89 -5.49
C SER A 3 -17.81 8.65 -5.21
N THR A 4 -17.08 9.76 -5.04
CA THR A 4 -15.88 9.82 -4.20
C THR A 4 -16.21 9.14 -2.87
N LEU A 5 -15.68 7.93 -2.64
CA LEU A 5 -15.77 7.27 -1.33
C LEU A 5 -15.10 8.21 -0.33
N GLN A 6 -15.90 8.82 0.55
CA GLN A 6 -15.42 9.60 1.69
C GLN A 6 -14.88 8.61 2.71
N PHE A 7 -13.61 8.20 2.52
CA PHE A 7 -12.92 7.29 3.43
C PHE A 7 -12.88 7.83 4.87
N ASP A 8 -12.96 9.16 5.01
CA ASP A 8 -12.99 9.91 6.27
C ASP A 8 -14.17 9.55 7.19
N GLU A 9 -15.27 8.99 6.66
CA GLU A 9 -16.48 8.68 7.43
C GLU A 9 -16.63 7.19 7.79
N SER A 10 -15.68 6.36 7.34
CA SER A 10 -15.73 4.92 7.57
C SER A 10 -15.29 4.55 8.99
N GLN A 11 -16.24 4.12 9.83
CA GLN A 11 -15.97 3.65 11.21
C GLN A 11 -15.06 2.40 11.28
N THR A 12 -14.86 1.71 10.15
CA THR A 12 -14.00 0.53 10.07
C THR A 12 -12.64 0.84 9.42
N PHE A 13 -12.45 2.05 8.89
CA PHE A 13 -11.17 2.46 8.35
C PHE A 13 -10.19 2.70 9.50
N ARG A 14 -9.38 1.68 9.77
CA ARG A 14 -8.30 1.76 10.75
C ARG A 14 -7.02 2.18 10.05
N VAL A 15 -6.99 3.44 9.62
CA VAL A 15 -5.75 4.22 9.46
C VAL A 15 -4.75 3.68 8.40
N GLY A 16 -3.82 4.53 7.94
CA GLY A 16 -2.76 4.13 7.00
C GLY A 16 -1.53 3.55 7.71
N TYR A 17 -0.75 2.73 6.99
CA TYR A 17 0.57 2.26 7.45
C TYR A 17 1.65 2.61 6.42
N HIS A 18 2.75 3.20 6.88
CA HIS A 18 3.89 3.53 6.02
C HIS A 18 4.77 2.30 5.80
N VAL A 19 4.76 1.77 4.56
CA VAL A 19 5.37 0.48 4.20
C VAL A 19 6.84 0.55 3.79
N GLY A 20 7.36 1.74 3.45
CA GLY A 20 8.75 1.89 3.02
C GLY A 20 9.02 3.15 2.24
N TYR A 21 10.28 3.32 1.84
CA TYR A 21 10.75 4.49 1.12
C TYR A 21 11.20 4.14 -0.29
N ILE A 22 11.09 5.09 -1.20
CA ILE A 22 11.67 5.01 -2.53
C ILE A 22 12.43 6.28 -2.86
N ALA A 23 13.58 6.13 -3.53
CA ALA A 23 14.33 7.28 -4.03
C ALA A 23 13.58 7.97 -5.18
N GLN A 24 13.66 9.30 -5.24
CA GLN A 24 12.90 10.11 -6.19
C GLN A 24 13.25 9.80 -7.67
N ASP A 25 14.51 9.47 -7.94
CA ASP A 25 15.00 9.07 -9.27
C ASP A 25 14.48 7.69 -9.72
N ARG A 26 13.88 6.91 -8.80
CA ARG A 26 13.29 5.60 -9.06
C ARG A 26 11.78 5.64 -9.28
N LEU A 27 11.16 6.82 -9.33
CA LEU A 27 9.71 6.95 -9.53
C LEU A 27 9.24 6.36 -10.86
N ASP A 28 10.02 6.49 -11.93
CA ASP A 28 9.62 5.94 -13.23
C ASP A 28 9.74 4.41 -13.26
N TRP A 29 10.79 3.86 -12.65
CA TRP A 29 10.90 2.42 -12.41
C TRP A 29 9.71 1.89 -11.60
N LEU A 30 9.31 2.58 -10.53
CA LEU A 30 8.15 2.19 -9.72
C LEU A 30 6.86 2.14 -10.56
N LYS A 31 6.63 3.14 -11.40
CA LYS A 31 5.45 3.18 -12.28
C LYS A 31 5.46 2.04 -13.29
N GLU A 32 6.61 1.72 -13.86
CA GLU A 32 6.75 0.59 -14.78
C GLU A 32 6.40 -0.72 -14.07
N LYS A 33 6.93 -0.93 -12.87
CA LYS A 33 6.67 -2.14 -12.08
C LYS A 33 5.22 -2.27 -11.64
N LEU A 34 4.59 -1.17 -11.23
CA LEU A 34 3.17 -1.18 -10.87
C LEU A 34 2.25 -1.57 -12.03
N ARG A 35 2.66 -1.35 -13.29
CA ARG A 35 1.90 -1.80 -14.47
C ARG A 35 1.96 -3.31 -14.69
N GLU A 36 2.95 -3.99 -14.11
CA GLU A 36 3.07 -5.45 -14.18
C GLU A 36 2.11 -6.15 -13.22
N VAL A 37 1.61 -5.44 -12.20
CA VAL A 37 0.62 -5.96 -11.26
C VAL A 37 -0.78 -5.84 -11.85
N PHE A 38 -1.43 -6.98 -12.08
CA PHE A 38 -2.76 -7.03 -12.69
C PHE A 38 -3.80 -6.29 -11.85
N VAL A 39 -4.47 -5.33 -12.48
CA VAL A 39 -5.71 -4.73 -11.95
C VAL A 39 -6.87 -5.35 -12.72
N ILE A 40 -7.70 -6.13 -12.05
CA ILE A 40 -8.92 -6.66 -12.65
C ILE A 40 -10.01 -5.60 -12.45
N LYS A 41 -10.36 -4.94 -13.54
CA LYS A 41 -11.41 -3.92 -13.53
C LYS A 41 -12.77 -4.60 -13.66
N ASP A 42 -13.75 -4.12 -12.91
CA ASP A 42 -15.15 -4.58 -12.95
C ASP A 42 -15.35 -6.04 -12.47
N ASP A 43 -14.48 -6.50 -11.56
CA ASP A 43 -14.62 -7.79 -10.86
C ASP A 43 -15.07 -7.54 -9.42
N ASP A 44 -16.23 -8.12 -9.05
CA ASP A 44 -16.84 -7.98 -7.73
C ASP A 44 -16.03 -8.66 -6.62
N ASP A 45 -15.17 -9.62 -6.98
CA ASP A 45 -14.27 -10.32 -6.07
C ASP A 45 -12.88 -9.65 -6.01
N TRP A 46 -12.65 -8.56 -6.75
CA TRP A 46 -11.36 -7.87 -6.75
C TRP A 46 -11.09 -7.16 -5.43
N ASP A 47 -10.05 -7.62 -4.74
CA ASP A 47 -9.57 -7.03 -3.50
C ASP A 47 -8.36 -6.13 -3.75
N CYS A 48 -8.52 -4.83 -3.49
CA CYS A 48 -7.46 -3.84 -3.61
C CYS A 48 -6.27 -4.13 -2.69
N GLN A 49 -6.49 -4.78 -1.54
CA GLN A 49 -5.40 -5.17 -0.63
C GLN A 49 -4.53 -6.24 -1.27
N SER A 50 -5.14 -7.20 -1.98
CA SER A 50 -4.42 -8.22 -2.73
C SER A 50 -3.53 -7.61 -3.83
N TRP A 51 -3.97 -6.53 -4.49
CA TRP A 51 -3.14 -5.79 -5.43
C TRP A 51 -1.93 -5.11 -4.75
N VAL A 52 -2.15 -4.44 -3.61
CA VAL A 52 -1.06 -3.80 -2.85
C VAL A 52 -0.02 -4.83 -2.40
N MET A 53 -0.47 -6.00 -1.90
CA MET A 53 0.42 -7.06 -1.46
C MET A 53 1.28 -7.62 -2.61
N GLN A 54 0.69 -7.82 -3.78
CA GLN A 54 1.42 -8.25 -4.98
C GLN A 54 2.45 -7.21 -5.43
N ALA A 55 2.09 -5.93 -5.41
CA ALA A 55 3.02 -4.85 -5.73
C ALA A 55 4.22 -4.81 -4.77
N LEU A 56 3.96 -4.90 -3.46
CA LEU A 56 5.03 -4.92 -2.45
C LEU A 56 5.95 -6.14 -2.59
N GLN A 57 5.39 -7.30 -2.92
CA GLN A 57 6.17 -8.51 -3.17
C GLN A 57 7.08 -8.35 -4.40
N LEU A 58 6.55 -7.82 -5.50
CA LEU A 58 7.31 -7.52 -6.71
C LEU A 58 8.49 -6.58 -6.41
N PHE A 59 8.27 -5.52 -5.63
CA PHE A 59 9.34 -4.58 -5.27
C PHE A 59 10.43 -5.20 -4.41
N LYS A 60 10.03 -6.11 -3.50
CA LYS A 60 10.97 -6.84 -2.65
C LYS A 60 11.84 -7.79 -3.44
N GLU A 61 11.27 -8.49 -4.42
CA GLU A 61 11.98 -9.49 -5.23
C GLU A 61 12.95 -8.85 -6.24
N GLU A 62 12.59 -7.71 -6.83
CA GLU A 62 13.42 -7.06 -7.83
C GLU A 62 14.52 -6.14 -7.28
N GLY A 63 14.48 -5.81 -5.98
CA GLY A 63 15.55 -5.08 -5.30
C GLY A 63 15.82 -3.66 -5.82
N GLY A 64 14.85 -3.04 -6.52
CA GLY A 64 15.02 -1.79 -7.28
C GLY A 64 15.02 -0.48 -6.48
N GLY A 65 15.19 -0.54 -5.15
CA GLY A 65 15.28 0.65 -4.30
C GLY A 65 14.04 0.96 -3.48
N PHE A 66 13.07 0.03 -3.41
CA PHE A 66 12.03 0.07 -2.39
C PHE A 66 12.61 -0.45 -1.06
N ILE A 67 12.89 0.47 -0.14
CA ILE A 67 13.49 0.16 1.16
C ILE A 67 12.36 -0.20 2.10
N THR A 68 12.12 -1.50 2.28
CA THR A 68 11.34 -2.00 3.40
C THR A 68 12.25 -2.14 4.60
N GLU A 69 11.90 -1.52 5.73
CA GLU A 69 12.50 -1.93 7.00
C GLU A 69 12.09 -3.39 7.28
N ASN A 70 12.89 -4.12 8.07
CA ASN A 70 12.54 -5.48 8.47
C ASN A 70 11.40 -5.40 9.50
N ILE A 71 10.20 -5.16 9.00
CA ILE A 71 9.04 -4.76 9.78
C ILE A 71 8.40 -6.00 10.38
N GLY A 72 8.57 -6.16 11.69
CA GLY A 72 7.84 -7.15 12.46
C GLY A 72 6.41 -6.69 12.77
N ARG A 73 5.53 -7.66 13.05
CA ARG A 73 4.12 -7.41 13.41
C ARG A 73 3.95 -6.41 14.57
N ALA A 74 4.87 -6.41 15.53
CA ALA A 74 4.87 -5.47 16.65
C ALA A 74 5.06 -4.01 16.23
N HIS A 75 5.87 -3.76 15.19
CA HIS A 75 6.07 -2.43 14.64
C HIS A 75 4.83 -1.95 13.87
N ILE A 76 4.19 -2.85 13.09
CA ILE A 76 2.93 -2.55 12.40
C ILE A 76 1.85 -2.14 13.40
N PHE A 77 1.65 -2.92 14.47
CA PHE A 77 0.67 -2.56 15.50
C PHE A 77 0.98 -1.23 16.19
N LYS A 78 2.26 -0.92 16.42
CA LYS A 78 2.67 0.33 17.04
C LYS A 78 2.33 1.54 16.16
N GLU A 79 2.63 1.46 14.86
CA GLU A 79 2.30 2.53 13.90
C GLU A 79 0.78 2.69 13.75
N LEU A 80 0.02 1.59 13.69
CA LEU A 80 -1.45 1.65 13.63
C LEU A 80 -2.06 2.32 14.87
N ILE A 81 -1.52 2.05 16.07
CA ILE A 81 -1.95 2.70 17.31
C ILE A 81 -1.58 4.19 17.30
N MET A 82 -0.35 4.54 16.89
CA MET A 82 0.10 5.93 16.84
C MET A 82 -0.71 6.78 15.89
N GLU A 83 -1.05 6.25 14.72
CA GLU A 83 -1.82 6.99 13.73
C GLU A 83 -3.33 6.97 14.10
N GLU A 84 -3.84 5.98 14.85
CA GLU A 84 -5.17 6.04 15.51
C GLU A 84 -5.24 7.16 16.55
N GLU A 85 -4.16 7.44 17.30
CA GLU A 85 -4.10 8.55 18.27
C GLU A 85 -3.95 9.94 17.62
N ARG A 86 -3.56 9.99 16.34
CA ARG A 86 -3.29 11.24 15.62
C ARG A 86 -4.56 11.90 15.05
N TRP A 87 -5.63 11.13 14.87
CA TRP A 87 -6.91 11.54 14.32
C TRP A 87 -8.01 11.49 15.38
#